data_AF-A0A369VEU5-F1
#
_entry.id   AF-A0A369VEU5-F1
#
_cell.length_a   1.000
_cell.length_b   1.000
_cell.length_c   1.000
_cell.angle_alpha   90.00
_cell.angle_beta   90.00
_cell.angle_gamma   90.00
#
_symmetry.space_group_name_H-M   'P 1'
#
loop_
_entity.id
_entity.type
_entity.pdbx_description
1 polymer ?
#
loop_
_entity_poly.entity_id
_entity_poly.type
_entity_poly.pdbx_seq_one_letter_code
_entity_poly.pdbx_strand_id
1 'polypeptide(L)'
;QSGLAHSAVVTAANVHDKHPLPNLLHGNERRVYGDSAYASQKTLIASKAPRAKDFTNQRTRRAGEVDEVQRAKNRNKSRVRARVEHVFAVVKR
;
A
#
# COMPACT_ATOMS: atom_id res chain seq x y z
N GLN A 1 9.79 14.80 -10.46
CA GLN A 1 8.46 14.16 -10.46
C GLN A 1 7.53 15.03 -9.64
N SER A 2 6.44 15.51 -10.23
CA SER A 2 5.41 16.24 -9.49
C SER A 2 4.71 15.24 -8.55
N GLY A 3 4.74 15.48 -7.24
CA GLY A 3 4.13 14.60 -6.22
C GLY A 3 2.60 14.68 -6.21
N LEU A 4 1.97 14.77 -7.38
CA LEU A 4 0.54 15.03 -7.54
C LEU A 4 -0.24 13.71 -7.45
N ALA A 5 -1.26 13.68 -6.61
CA ALA A 5 -2.27 12.63 -6.64
C ALA A 5 -3.16 12.80 -7.88
N HIS A 6 -3.29 11.74 -8.68
CA HIS A 6 -4.08 11.77 -9.93
C HIS A 6 -5.53 11.30 -9.74
N SER A 7 -5.77 10.43 -8.75
CA SER A 7 -7.08 9.86 -8.48
C SER A 7 -7.18 9.45 -7.01
N ALA A 8 -8.37 9.52 -6.44
CA ALA A 8 -8.67 9.02 -5.10
C ALA A 8 -10.01 8.28 -5.11
N VAL A 9 -10.14 7.26 -4.26
CA VAL A 9 -11.40 6.55 -4.02
C VAL A 9 -11.75 6.73 -2.55
N VAL A 10 -12.95 7.23 -2.26
CA VAL A 10 -13.44 7.45 -0.90
C VAL A 10 -14.53 6.44 -0.61
N THR A 11 -14.46 5.80 0.56
CA THR A 11 -15.46 4.84 1.03
C THR A 11 -15.87 5.19 2.45
N ALA A 12 -17.03 4.69 2.89
CA ALA A 12 -17.42 4.82 4.29
C ALA A 12 -16.41 4.09 5.20
N ALA A 13 -16.24 4.59 6.44
CA ALA A 13 -15.21 4.11 7.35
C ALA A 13 -15.35 2.62 7.75
N ASN A 14 -16.54 2.04 7.59
CA ASN A 14 -16.82 0.62 7.84
C ASN A 14 -16.45 -0.30 6.68
N VAL A 15 -16.10 0.25 5.51
CA VAL A 15 -15.72 -0.54 4.33
C VAL A 15 -14.24 -0.90 4.42
N HIS A 16 -13.94 -2.20 4.32
CA HIS A 16 -12.57 -2.65 4.27
C HIS A 16 -11.89 -2.19 2.97
N ASP A 17 -10.71 -1.61 3.11
CA ASP A 17 -9.87 -1.05 2.05
C ASP A 17 -9.46 -2.03 0.92
N LYS A 18 -9.60 -3.35 1.12
CA LYS A 18 -9.48 -4.36 0.07
C LYS A 18 -10.53 -4.21 -1.04
N HIS A 19 -11.71 -3.67 -0.72
CA HIS A 19 -12.81 -3.51 -1.66
C HIS A 19 -12.56 -2.42 -2.70
N PRO A 20 -12.04 -1.22 -2.34
CA PRO A 20 -11.67 -0.21 -3.33
C PRO A 20 -10.35 -0.50 -4.05
N LEU A 21 -9.51 -1.43 -3.57
CA LEU A 21 -8.21 -1.76 -4.20
C LEU A 21 -8.25 -1.98 -5.72
N PRO A 22 -9.25 -2.68 -6.32
CA PRO A 22 -9.35 -2.85 -7.77
C PRO A 22 -9.55 -1.54 -8.54
N ASN A 23 -10.10 -0.50 -7.89
CA ASN A 23 -10.34 0.82 -8.46
C ASN A 23 -9.16 1.77 -8.24
N LEU A 24 -8.22 1.40 -7.36
CA LEU A 24 -6.99 2.15 -7.09
C LEU A 24 -5.86 1.80 -8.07
N LEU A 25 -5.95 0.64 -8.72
CA LEU A 25 -4.95 0.15 -9.67
C LEU A 25 -5.50 0.19 -11.09
N HIS A 26 -4.80 0.91 -11.97
CA HIS A 26 -5.25 1.21 -13.33
C HIS A 26 -4.51 0.40 -14.41
N GLY A 27 -3.53 -0.43 -14.04
CA GLY A 27 -2.78 -1.33 -14.93
C GLY A 27 -1.51 -0.73 -15.55
N ASN A 28 -1.26 0.55 -15.30
CA ASN A 28 -0.05 1.26 -15.73
C ASN A 28 0.99 1.40 -14.61
N GLU A 29 0.68 0.95 -13.40
CA GLU A 29 1.57 1.03 -12.26
C GLU A 29 2.82 0.17 -12.47
N ARG A 30 3.97 0.71 -12.09
CA ARG A 30 5.26 -0.01 -12.08
C ARG A 30 5.66 -0.48 -10.69
N ARG A 31 5.08 0.11 -9.64
CA ARG A 31 5.34 -0.19 -8.23
C ARG A 31 4.07 0.06 -7.42
N VAL A 32 3.74 -0.86 -6.51
CA VAL A 32 2.63 -0.72 -5.57
C VAL A 32 3.18 -0.78 -4.15
N TYR A 33 2.81 0.17 -3.29
CA TYR A 33 3.28 0.27 -1.91
C TYR A 33 2.09 0.12 -0.93
N GLY A 34 1.78 -1.10 -0.50
CA GLY A 34 0.75 -1.39 0.51
C GLY A 34 1.31 -1.58 1.93
N ASP A 35 0.48 -1.37 2.96
CA ASP A 35 0.76 -1.89 4.30
C ASP A 35 0.43 -3.39 4.40
N SER A 36 0.67 -3.97 5.58
CA SER A 36 0.47 -5.39 5.82
C SER A 36 -0.99 -5.86 5.70
N ALA A 37 -1.99 -4.98 5.73
CA ALA A 37 -3.38 -5.38 5.55
C ALA A 37 -3.61 -5.92 4.12
N TYR A 38 -2.86 -5.41 3.14
CA TYR A 38 -2.89 -5.86 1.75
C TYR A 38 -2.08 -7.13 1.48
N ALA A 39 -1.41 -7.72 2.48
CA ALA A 39 -0.54 -8.87 2.25
C ALA A 39 -1.28 -10.11 1.70
N SER A 40 -2.59 -10.23 1.98
CA SER A 40 -3.46 -11.28 1.44
C SER A 40 -4.01 -10.96 0.04
N GLN A 41 -3.78 -9.75 -0.48
CA GLN A 41 -4.35 -9.26 -1.74
C GLN A 41 -3.38 -9.37 -2.93
N LYS A 42 -2.29 -10.13 -2.80
CA LYS A 42 -1.25 -10.27 -3.84
C LYS A 42 -1.82 -10.67 -5.20
N THR A 43 -2.74 -11.64 -5.24
CA THR A 43 -3.38 -12.08 -6.48
C THR A 43 -4.19 -10.96 -7.12
N LEU A 44 -4.94 -10.20 -6.32
CA LEU A 44 -5.73 -9.08 -6.80
C LEU A 44 -4.83 -7.97 -7.35
N ILE A 45 -3.77 -7.60 -6.63
CA ILE A 45 -2.77 -6.62 -7.06
C ILE A 45 -2.13 -7.06 -8.38
N ALA A 46 -1.70 -8.31 -8.48
CA ALA A 46 -1.09 -8.85 -9.70
C ALA A 46 -2.06 -8.85 -10.89
N SER A 47 -3.35 -9.14 -10.66
CA SER A 47 -4.35 -9.14 -11.72
C SER A 47 -4.63 -7.74 -12.29
N LYS A 48 -4.59 -6.70 -11.43
CA LYS A 48 -4.89 -5.32 -11.83
C LYS A 48 -3.67 -4.55 -12.27
N ALA A 49 -2.51 -4.81 -11.67
CA ALA A 49 -1.25 -4.16 -11.98
C ALA A 49 -0.16 -5.20 -12.30
N PRO A 50 -0.27 -5.97 -13.40
CA PRO A 50 0.64 -7.09 -13.71
C PRO A 50 2.09 -6.66 -13.94
N ARG A 51 2.31 -5.39 -14.30
CA ARG A 51 3.65 -4.81 -14.51
C ARG A 51 4.23 -4.18 -13.24
N ALA A 52 3.48 -4.17 -12.15
CA ALA A 52 3.91 -3.54 -10.91
C ALA A 52 4.71 -4.51 -10.04
N LYS A 53 5.80 -3.99 -9.48
CA LYS A 53 6.47 -4.66 -8.35
C LYS A 53 5.67 -4.41 -7.08
N ASP A 54 5.27 -5.49 -6.41
CA ASP A 54 4.57 -5.42 -5.12
C ASP A 54 5.56 -5.16 -3.97
N PHE A 55 5.45 -3.98 -3.35
CA PHE A 55 6.21 -3.57 -2.18
C PHE A 55 5.38 -3.61 -0.90
N THR A 56 4.32 -4.40 -0.84
CA THR A 56 3.51 -4.60 0.37
C THR A 56 4.37 -4.99 1.58
N ASN A 57 4.12 -4.36 2.73
CA ASN A 57 4.81 -4.66 3.98
C ASN A 57 4.57 -6.13 4.38
N GLN A 58 5.63 -6.83 4.79
CA GLN A 58 5.54 -8.23 5.21
C GLN A 58 5.58 -8.35 6.73
N ARG A 59 5.11 -9.47 7.27
CA ARG A 59 5.22 -9.76 8.70
C ARG A 59 6.69 -9.87 9.09
N THR A 60 7.12 -9.14 10.12
CA THR A 60 8.52 -9.09 10.57
C THR A 60 8.78 -10.00 11.76
N ARG A 61 7.74 -10.54 12.41
CA ARG A 61 7.87 -11.38 13.59
C ARG A 61 7.28 -12.76 13.35
N ARG A 62 8.07 -13.81 13.59
CA ARG A 62 7.68 -15.21 13.47
C ARG A 62 8.22 -15.97 14.68
N ALA A 63 7.38 -16.79 15.31
CA ALA A 63 7.76 -17.61 16.47
C ALA A 63 8.47 -16.84 17.61
N GLY A 64 8.08 -15.59 17.84
CA GLY A 64 8.67 -14.75 18.90
C GLY A 64 9.89 -13.95 18.46
N GLU A 65 10.59 -14.36 17.40
CA GLU A 65 11.78 -13.70 16.87
C GLU A 65 11.44 -12.63 15.83
N VAL A 66 12.24 -11.56 15.80
CA VAL A 66 12.10 -10.44 14.87
C VAL A 66 13.13 -10.56 13.76
N ASP A 67 12.66 -10.62 12.52
CA ASP A 67 13.49 -10.45 11.33
C ASP A 67 13.80 -8.96 11.13
N GLU A 68 14.97 -8.54 11.63
CA GLU A 68 15.44 -7.16 11.54
C GLU A 68 15.68 -6.70 10.09
N VAL A 69 16.03 -7.62 9.19
CA VAL A 69 16.21 -7.30 7.76
C VAL A 69 14.86 -6.95 7.13
N GLN A 70 13.83 -7.75 7.40
CA GLN A 70 12.48 -7.47 6.91
C GLN A 70 11.90 -6.21 7.55
N ARG A 71 12.19 -5.95 8.83
CA ARG A 71 11.80 -4.72 9.53
C ARG A 71 12.43 -3.48 8.89
N ALA A 72 13.72 -3.52 8.58
CA ALA A 72 14.41 -2.44 7.89
C ALA A 72 13.84 -2.18 6.48
N LYS A 73 13.54 -3.25 5.72
CA LYS A 73 12.85 -3.15 4.42
C LYS A 73 11.48 -2.48 4.54
N ASN A 74 10.66 -2.90 5.51
CA ASN A 74 9.36 -2.30 5.77
C ASN A 74 9.46 -0.83 6.19
N ARG A 75 10.50 -0.44 6.95
CA ARG A 75 10.74 0.96 7.33
C ARG A 75 10.96 1.84 6.10
N ASN A 76 11.77 1.37 5.15
CA ASN A 76 12.00 2.08 3.88
C ASN A 76 10.72 2.20 3.04
N LYS A 77 9.94 1.11 2.92
CA LYS A 77 8.64 1.12 2.22
C LYS A 77 7.65 2.09 2.86
N SER A 78 7.57 2.08 4.19
CA SER A 78 6.66 2.94 4.95
C SER A 78 7.04 4.41 4.83
N ARG A 79 8.35 4.74 4.77
CA ARG A 79 8.81 6.11 4.49
C ARG A 79 8.34 6.64 3.13
N VAL A 80 8.25 5.77 2.13
CA VAL A 80 7.69 6.13 0.81
C VAL A 80 6.18 6.34 0.91
N ARG A 81 5.46 5.41 1.56
CA ARG A 81 4.00 5.51 1.77
C ARG A 81 3.57 6.77 2.49
N ALA A 82 4.29 7.12 3.57
CA ALA A 82 3.97 8.29 4.39
C ALA A 82 3.87 9.56 3.55
N ARG A 83 4.72 9.74 2.52
CA ARG A 83 4.68 10.93 1.66
C ARG A 83 3.34 11.10 0.92
N VAL A 84 2.68 9.99 0.57
CA VAL A 84 1.35 10.01 -0.05
C VAL A 84 0.27 10.22 1.01
N GLU A 85 0.38 9.53 2.15
CA GLU A 85 -0.58 9.67 3.26
C GLU A 85 -0.65 11.12 3.78
N HIS A 86 0.47 11.85 3.84
CA HIS A 86 0.48 13.27 4.25
C HIS A 86 -0.37 14.17 3.34
N VAL A 87 -0.48 13.86 2.04
CA VAL A 87 -1.33 14.62 1.11
C VAL A 87 -2.81 14.48 1.48
N PHE A 88 -3.20 13.31 2.01
CA PHE A 88 -4.57 12.98 2.39
C PHE A 88 -4.83 13.08 3.90
N ALA A 89 -3.84 13.49 4.70
CA ALA A 89 -3.95 13.58 6.15
C ALA A 89 -4.83 14.75 6.64
N VAL A 90 -5.16 15.70 5.76
CA VAL A 90 -6.05 16.82 6.09
C VAL A 90 -7.51 16.34 6.09
N VAL A 91 -7.98 15.89 7.25
CA VAL A 91 -9.41 15.71 7.52
C VAL A 91 -9.97 17.07 7.92
N LYS A 92 -10.77 17.68 7.03
CA LYS A 92 -11.51 18.90 7.38
C LYS A 92 -12.65 18.53 8.34
N ARG A 93 -12.79 19.32 9.40
CA ARG A 93 -13.93 19.31 10.32
C ARG A 93 -15.04 20.20 9.77
#